data_AF-A0A2I1G7D0-F1
#
_entry.id   AF-A0A2I1G7D0-F1
#
_cell.length_a   1.000
_cell.length_b   1.000
_cell.length_c   1.000
_cell.angle_alpha   90.00
_cell.angle_beta   90.00
_cell.angle_gamma   90.00
#
_symmetry.space_group_name_H-M   'P 1'
#
loop_
_entity.id
_entity.type
_entity.pdbx_description
1 polymer ?
#
loop_
_entity_poly.entity_id
_entity_poly.type
_entity_poly.pdbx_seq_one_letter_code
_entity_poly.pdbx_strand_id
1 'polypeptide(L)'
;MSEHQQSLTTLIKRLEAATSRLEDLASSSASSAAVSNNLSRNSVGGQPAAVSSQNNDAIVSGEVPPALAAYDELIEGPLKNFLELSKAVGGLVEDQSHVVEDSFIAQRDFIYITTQSSKPNIETIMELLKPTQQAIEKVCEYRENNRPSPLLDHLSTVSEGICALGWITIEQKPAPFVEDLRDSSRFFANRVITNYKNTDKSHVDWANSFVFLLTELQNYVKKCHTTGLVWNPKGTNPKNFVGRKPSTSSSSFKMSAPSAPPSGPPPPPPPPPPPPPPTDFDAPSSSGDRADMSSVFAELNKGEAITSGLKKVDKSQMTHKNPNLRTSAVVSDVGVKKKPPKGPTAPPKPASLSLKKQPKKDLNGNKWSIENYENDTNIIVEDTLISQTVYIFGCKNSTIQIKGKINAVVIDTCTKIGVLVDSVVSAIDVVNNKSFQLQIQGKTPTIVIDKTDSGQIFLSEECFDVEILTAKSSSINVNLPGLGENGDYAERPVPEQLKTTIVNGKLVSVPVEHAG
;
A
#
# COMPACT_ATOMS: atom_id res chain seq x y z
N MET A 1 31.50 -0.47 10.97
CA MET A 1 30.48 0.27 11.76
C MET A 1 30.09 1.63 11.15
N SER A 2 30.86 2.24 10.24
CA SER A 2 30.56 3.57 9.67
C SER A 2 29.61 3.59 8.46
N GLU A 3 29.59 2.57 7.61
CA GLU A 3 28.80 2.60 6.35
C GLU A 3 27.28 2.50 6.57
N HIS A 4 26.84 1.76 7.59
CA HIS A 4 25.41 1.58 7.88
C HIS A 4 24.79 2.82 8.55
N GLN A 5 25.59 3.55 9.32
CA GLN A 5 25.21 4.82 9.93
C GLN A 5 25.17 5.94 8.88
N GLN A 6 26.11 5.94 7.93
CA GLN A 6 26.06 6.82 6.75
C GLN A 6 24.84 6.53 5.86
N SER A 7 24.44 5.26 5.69
CA SER A 7 23.23 4.88 4.95
C SER A 7 21.95 5.42 5.61
N LEU A 8 21.82 5.28 6.93
CA LEU A 8 20.64 5.76 7.67
C LEU A 8 20.56 7.29 7.70
N THR A 9 21.69 7.98 7.93
CA THR A 9 21.73 9.45 7.86
C THR A 9 21.44 9.97 6.45
N THR A 10 21.81 9.22 5.40
CA THR A 10 21.48 9.56 4.01
C THR A 10 19.99 9.37 3.72
N LEU A 11 19.37 8.35 4.29
CA LEU A 11 17.91 8.11 4.21
C LEU A 11 17.12 9.21 4.93
N ILE A 12 17.53 9.60 6.13
CA ILE A 12 16.88 10.68 6.90
C ILE A 12 17.00 12.03 6.17
N LYS A 13 18.20 12.37 5.67
CA LYS A 13 18.40 13.61 4.89
C LYS A 13 17.62 13.62 3.57
N ARG A 14 17.42 12.46 2.93
CA ARG A 14 16.57 12.35 1.74
C ARG A 14 15.09 12.49 2.08
N LEU A 15 14.66 11.99 3.24
CA LEU A 15 13.30 12.18 3.74
C LEU A 15 13.04 13.66 4.03
N GLU A 16 13.94 14.33 4.76
CA GLU A 16 13.84 15.77 5.06
C GLU A 16 13.84 16.62 3.77
N ALA A 17 14.68 16.29 2.80
CA ALA A 17 14.71 16.98 1.50
C ALA A 17 13.46 16.72 0.64
N ALA A 18 12.85 15.53 0.75
CA ALA A 18 11.58 15.23 0.08
C ALA A 18 10.41 16.01 0.69
N THR A 19 10.40 16.17 2.01
CA THR A 19 9.39 16.97 2.73
C THR A 19 9.53 18.46 2.41
N SER A 20 10.75 19.00 2.43
CA SER A 20 11.00 20.41 2.10
C SER A 20 10.67 20.75 0.64
N ARG A 21 10.91 19.85 -0.32
CA ARG A 21 10.50 20.05 -1.73
C ARG A 21 8.99 19.98 -1.94
N LEU A 22 8.27 19.24 -1.09
CA LEU A 22 6.80 19.21 -1.10
C LEU A 22 6.21 20.53 -0.61
N GLU A 23 6.89 21.22 0.32
CA GLU A 23 6.48 22.49 0.91
C GLU A 23 6.63 23.68 -0.07
N ASP A 24 7.68 23.69 -0.90
CA ASP A 24 7.87 24.72 -1.94
C ASP A 24 6.84 24.61 -3.07
N LEU A 25 6.46 23.40 -3.46
CA LEU A 25 5.46 23.16 -4.52
C LEU A 25 4.02 23.48 -4.07
N ALA A 26 3.72 23.31 -2.78
CA ALA A 26 2.43 23.70 -2.20
C ALA A 26 2.26 25.23 -2.14
N SER A 27 3.35 25.96 -1.88
CA SER A 27 3.34 27.43 -1.78
C SER A 27 3.19 28.13 -3.15
N SER A 28 3.77 27.56 -4.21
CA SER A 28 3.61 28.09 -5.57
C SER A 28 2.21 27.87 -6.17
N SER A 29 1.49 26.84 -5.72
CA SER A 29 0.17 26.47 -6.24
C SER A 29 -0.96 27.36 -5.70
N ALA A 30 -0.77 27.96 -4.52
CA ALA A 30 -1.75 28.85 -3.88
C ALA A 30 -1.85 30.24 -4.55
N SER A 31 -0.82 30.65 -5.30
CA SER A 31 -0.80 31.98 -5.95
C SER A 31 -1.56 32.03 -7.28
N SER A 32 -1.85 30.87 -7.89
CA SER A 32 -2.50 30.78 -9.21
C SER A 32 -4.04 30.70 -9.12
N ALA A 33 -4.59 30.36 -7.97
CA ALA A 33 -6.04 30.19 -7.76
C ALA A 33 -6.80 31.50 -7.48
N ALA A 34 -6.09 32.62 -7.27
CA ALA A 34 -6.70 33.89 -6.88
C ALA A 34 -7.22 34.75 -8.05
N VAL A 35 -6.99 34.39 -9.31
CA VAL A 35 -7.28 35.27 -10.47
C VAL A 35 -8.60 34.94 -11.19
N SER A 36 -9.21 33.77 -10.97
CA SER A 36 -10.34 33.32 -11.81
C SER A 36 -11.75 33.61 -11.27
N ASN A 37 -11.90 34.21 -10.08
CA ASN A 37 -13.22 34.24 -9.41
C ASN A 37 -13.97 35.58 -9.47
N ASN A 38 -13.61 36.49 -10.38
CA ASN A 38 -14.12 37.88 -10.35
C ASN A 38 -14.96 38.34 -11.55
N LEU A 39 -15.69 37.45 -12.23
CA LEU A 39 -16.77 37.87 -13.13
C LEU A 39 -17.92 36.86 -13.11
N SER A 40 -19.00 37.19 -12.38
CA SER A 40 -20.42 37.06 -12.80
C SER A 40 -21.36 36.95 -11.61
N ARG A 41 -22.11 38.03 -11.30
CA ARG A 41 -23.59 38.05 -11.18
C ARG A 41 -24.09 39.34 -10.52
N ASN A 42 -24.61 40.24 -11.37
CA ASN A 42 -25.65 41.20 -11.01
C ASN A 42 -27.01 40.59 -11.38
N SER A 43 -28.01 40.62 -10.49
CA SER A 43 -29.44 40.89 -10.77
C SER A 43 -30.38 40.47 -9.62
N VAL A 44 -30.77 41.46 -8.81
CA VAL A 44 -32.10 41.82 -8.25
C VAL A 44 -33.20 40.76 -8.04
N GLY A 45 -33.65 40.62 -6.77
CA GLY A 45 -35.05 40.87 -6.38
C GLY A 45 -35.94 39.71 -5.89
N GLY A 46 -36.34 39.74 -4.60
CA GLY A 46 -37.67 39.27 -4.15
C GLY A 46 -37.73 38.24 -3.00
N GLN A 47 -38.00 38.72 -1.77
CA GLN A 47 -38.67 38.01 -0.66
C GLN A 47 -39.91 38.86 -0.28
N PRO A 48 -41.00 38.33 0.34
CA PRO A 48 -41.02 37.63 1.64
C PRO A 48 -42.08 36.47 1.68
N ALA A 49 -42.41 35.69 2.72
CA ALA A 49 -42.11 35.61 4.15
C ALA A 49 -42.33 34.15 4.67
N ALA A 50 -41.55 33.79 5.69
CA ALA A 50 -41.81 32.94 6.86
C ALA A 50 -42.94 31.89 6.88
N VAL A 51 -42.54 30.63 7.13
CA VAL A 51 -43.29 29.68 7.96
C VAL A 51 -42.33 28.99 8.94
N SER A 52 -42.50 29.37 10.21
CA SER A 52 -42.16 28.71 11.48
C SER A 52 -41.16 27.55 11.50
N SER A 53 -39.99 27.86 12.07
CA SER A 53 -39.02 26.95 12.66
C SER A 53 -39.64 26.13 13.80
N GLN A 54 -39.56 24.80 13.73
CA GLN A 54 -39.59 23.95 14.91
C GLN A 54 -38.15 23.62 15.31
N ASN A 55 -37.77 24.16 16.46
CA ASN A 55 -36.61 23.77 17.24
C ASN A 55 -36.66 22.27 17.54
N ASN A 56 -35.62 21.54 17.15
CA ASN A 56 -35.15 20.40 17.92
C ASN A 56 -33.81 20.78 18.52
N ASP A 57 -33.86 21.49 19.65
CA ASP A 57 -32.79 21.42 20.66
C ASP A 57 -32.82 20.00 21.23
N ALA A 58 -32.14 19.08 20.53
CA ALA A 58 -31.73 17.82 21.11
C ALA A 58 -30.35 18.04 21.72
N ILE A 59 -30.35 18.22 23.04
CA ILE A 59 -29.22 17.99 23.93
C ILE A 59 -28.57 16.67 23.48
N VAL A 60 -27.37 16.72 22.89
CA VAL A 60 -26.65 15.52 22.44
C VAL A 60 -26.11 14.80 23.67
N SER A 61 -26.92 13.89 24.18
CA SER A 61 -26.51 12.88 25.15
C SER A 61 -25.48 11.93 24.54
N GLY A 62 -24.20 12.11 24.90
CA GLY A 62 -23.27 11.05 25.31
C GLY A 62 -22.93 9.86 24.39
N GLU A 63 -23.36 9.80 23.13
CA GLU A 63 -23.10 8.63 22.29
C GLU A 63 -21.72 8.69 21.62
N VAL A 64 -20.93 7.62 21.75
CA VAL A 64 -19.58 7.50 21.19
C VAL A 64 -19.68 7.47 19.65
N PRO A 65 -18.92 8.29 18.90
CA PRO A 65 -18.97 8.28 17.44
C PRO A 65 -18.72 6.87 16.86
N PRO A 66 -19.44 6.45 15.79
CA PRO A 66 -19.33 5.09 15.27
C PRO A 66 -17.90 4.67 14.85
N ALA A 67 -17.11 5.59 14.31
CA ALA A 67 -15.71 5.33 13.97
C ALA A 67 -14.81 5.16 15.20
N LEU A 68 -15.17 5.77 16.33
CA LEU A 68 -14.44 5.56 17.58
C LEU A 68 -14.87 4.26 18.25
N ALA A 69 -16.17 3.94 18.25
CA ALA A 69 -16.70 2.68 18.76
C ALA A 69 -16.13 1.46 17.99
N ALA A 70 -16.04 1.53 16.66
CA ALA A 70 -15.42 0.48 15.86
C ALA A 70 -13.91 0.33 16.12
N TYR A 71 -13.23 1.40 16.54
CA TYR A 71 -11.83 1.32 16.98
C TYR A 71 -11.72 0.76 18.40
N ASP A 72 -12.70 1.03 19.27
CA ASP A 72 -12.78 0.43 20.60
C ASP A 72 -12.95 -1.10 20.51
N GLU A 73 -13.72 -1.60 19.54
CA GLU A 73 -13.81 -3.04 19.24
C GLU A 73 -12.45 -3.65 18.83
N LEU A 74 -11.62 -2.89 18.09
CA LEU A 74 -10.26 -3.30 17.72
C LEU A 74 -9.35 -3.42 18.96
N ILE A 75 -9.48 -2.49 19.91
CA ILE A 75 -8.72 -2.49 21.17
C ILE A 75 -9.16 -3.64 22.08
N GLU A 76 -10.47 -3.77 22.32
CA GLU A 76 -11.01 -4.75 23.28
C GLU A 76 -11.03 -6.19 22.75
N GLY A 77 -10.91 -6.38 21.43
CA GLY A 77 -10.82 -7.70 20.81
C GLY A 77 -9.40 -8.04 20.35
N PRO A 78 -9.04 -7.74 19.07
CA PRO A 78 -7.75 -8.14 18.50
C PRO A 78 -6.52 -7.70 19.28
N LEU A 79 -6.47 -6.45 19.76
CA LEU A 79 -5.30 -5.95 20.50
C LEU A 79 -5.19 -6.64 21.86
N LYS A 80 -6.28 -6.71 22.63
CA LYS A 80 -6.32 -7.42 23.90
C LYS A 80 -5.85 -8.87 23.80
N ASN A 81 -6.32 -9.59 22.77
CA ASN A 81 -5.87 -10.96 22.51
C ASN A 81 -4.37 -11.04 22.20
N PHE A 82 -3.83 -10.09 21.42
CA PHE A 82 -2.39 -10.00 21.19
C PHE A 82 -1.60 -9.74 22.48
N LEU A 83 -2.09 -8.88 23.37
CA LEU A 83 -1.46 -8.60 24.67
C LEU A 83 -1.46 -9.83 25.59
N GLU A 84 -2.58 -10.55 25.66
CA GLU A 84 -2.71 -11.80 26.45
C GLU A 84 -1.75 -12.88 25.94
N LEU A 85 -1.63 -13.04 24.63
CA LEU A 85 -0.67 -13.97 24.02
C LEU A 85 0.78 -13.51 24.20
N SER A 86 1.04 -12.20 24.17
CA SER A 86 2.38 -11.65 24.41
C SER A 86 2.83 -11.93 25.84
N LYS A 87 1.92 -11.78 26.81
CA LYS A 87 2.14 -12.17 28.20
C LYS A 87 2.35 -13.67 28.37
N ALA A 88 1.65 -14.51 27.61
CA ALA A 88 1.87 -15.95 27.64
C ALA A 88 3.26 -16.35 27.13
N VAL A 89 3.79 -15.64 26.12
CA VAL A 89 5.17 -15.82 25.64
C VAL A 89 6.20 -15.25 26.63
N GLY A 90 5.89 -14.09 27.22
CA GLY A 90 6.69 -13.46 28.27
C GLY A 90 7.97 -12.77 27.79
N GLY A 91 8.73 -12.24 28.76
CA GLY A 91 10.02 -11.60 28.54
C GLY A 91 9.94 -10.41 27.58
N LEU A 92 10.89 -10.31 26.64
CA LEU A 92 10.98 -9.17 25.73
C LEU A 92 9.73 -8.99 24.85
N VAL A 93 8.96 -10.06 24.61
CA VAL A 93 7.74 -10.01 23.80
C VAL A 93 6.60 -9.35 24.58
N GLU A 94 6.44 -9.69 25.85
CA GLU A 94 5.49 -9.03 26.76
C GLU A 94 5.85 -7.54 26.91
N ASP A 95 7.12 -7.23 27.18
CA ASP A 95 7.60 -5.86 27.34
C ASP A 95 7.32 -4.98 26.10
N GLN A 96 7.58 -5.49 24.89
CA GLN A 96 7.30 -4.76 23.66
C GLN A 96 5.79 -4.55 23.46
N SER A 97 4.97 -5.50 23.91
CA SER A 97 3.51 -5.45 23.71
C SER A 97 2.85 -4.28 24.45
N HIS A 98 3.38 -3.86 25.60
CA HIS A 98 2.92 -2.67 26.31
C HIS A 98 3.15 -1.38 25.52
N VAL A 99 4.26 -1.29 24.78
CA VAL A 99 4.54 -0.13 23.91
C VAL A 99 3.63 -0.14 22.67
N VAL A 100 3.24 -1.33 22.20
CA VAL A 100 2.21 -1.47 21.15
C VAL A 100 0.85 -0.99 21.68
N GLU A 101 0.47 -1.37 22.89
CA GLU A 101 -0.76 -0.90 23.55
C GLU A 101 -0.81 0.63 23.61
N ASP A 102 0.27 1.27 24.10
CA ASP A 102 0.41 2.72 24.12
C ASP A 102 0.22 3.35 22.73
N SER A 103 0.70 2.70 21.68
CA SER A 103 0.59 3.18 20.30
C SER A 103 -0.86 3.18 19.80
N PHE A 104 -1.63 2.13 20.10
CA PHE A 104 -3.05 2.06 19.76
C PHE A 104 -3.89 3.03 20.60
N ILE A 105 -3.55 3.22 21.89
CA ILE A 105 -4.21 4.22 22.74
C ILE A 105 -3.96 5.65 22.22
N ALA A 106 -2.73 5.94 21.78
CA ALA A 106 -2.39 7.22 21.16
C ALA A 106 -3.17 7.44 19.85
N GLN A 107 -3.25 6.43 18.98
CA GLN A 107 -4.02 6.52 17.74
C GLN A 107 -5.53 6.70 18.03
N ARG A 108 -6.08 6.00 19.03
CA ARG A 108 -7.48 6.18 19.46
C ARG A 108 -7.77 7.61 19.89
N ASP A 109 -6.91 8.20 20.72
CA ASP A 109 -7.08 9.59 21.17
C ASP A 109 -7.01 10.56 19.99
N PHE A 110 -6.13 10.31 19.02
CA PHE A 110 -6.07 11.08 17.77
C PHE A 110 -7.35 10.98 16.94
N ILE A 111 -7.91 9.77 16.79
CA ILE A 111 -9.20 9.56 16.11
C ILE A 111 -10.32 10.30 16.87
N TYR A 112 -10.34 10.26 18.20
CA TYR A 112 -11.28 11.06 18.99
C TYR A 112 -11.13 12.56 18.71
N ILE A 113 -9.90 13.08 18.63
CA ILE A 113 -9.67 14.50 18.29
C ILE A 113 -10.29 14.84 16.93
N THR A 114 -10.25 13.93 15.95
CA THR A 114 -10.85 14.19 14.63
C THR A 114 -12.38 14.18 14.65
N THR A 115 -13.02 13.49 15.59
CA THR A 115 -14.48 13.58 15.77
C THR A 115 -14.90 14.90 16.41
N GLN A 116 -14.00 15.53 17.18
CA GLN A 116 -14.28 16.77 17.91
C GLN A 116 -13.80 18.04 17.19
N SER A 117 -12.97 17.91 16.16
CA SER A 117 -12.26 19.03 15.53
C SER A 117 -12.45 19.07 14.02
N SER A 118 -12.40 20.29 13.48
CA SER A 118 -12.28 20.52 12.03
C SER A 118 -10.86 20.21 11.55
N LYS A 119 -10.69 19.89 10.25
CA LYS A 119 -9.39 19.53 9.66
C LYS A 119 -8.38 20.68 9.89
N PRO A 120 -7.29 20.47 10.63
CA PRO A 120 -6.29 21.51 10.89
C PRO A 120 -5.40 21.78 9.69
N ASN A 121 -4.58 22.83 9.78
CA ASN A 121 -3.42 22.98 8.91
C ASN A 121 -2.36 21.88 9.21
N ILE A 122 -1.42 21.70 8.29
CA ILE A 122 -0.40 20.64 8.37
C ILE A 122 0.43 20.75 9.66
N GLU A 123 0.84 21.97 10.05
CA GLU A 123 1.62 22.21 11.27
C GLU A 123 0.90 21.67 12.52
N THR A 124 -0.39 21.99 12.69
CA THR A 124 -1.18 21.53 13.84
C THR A 124 -1.40 20.02 13.78
N ILE A 125 -1.58 19.43 12.58
CA ILE A 125 -1.66 17.96 12.42
C ILE A 125 -0.37 17.32 12.93
N MET A 126 0.80 17.83 12.55
CA MET A 126 2.09 17.30 13.01
C MET A 126 2.26 17.40 14.52
N GLU A 127 1.81 18.49 15.15
CA GLU A 127 1.84 18.61 16.62
C GLU A 127 0.94 17.59 17.33
N LEU A 128 -0.26 17.36 16.81
CA LEU A 128 -1.22 16.40 17.35
C LEU A 128 -0.78 14.94 17.14
N LEU A 129 0.02 14.66 16.11
CA LEU A 129 0.53 13.32 15.81
C LEU A 129 1.72 12.88 16.67
N LYS A 130 2.40 13.82 17.35
CA LYS A 130 3.61 13.54 18.14
C LYS A 130 3.47 12.34 19.10
N PRO A 131 2.37 12.17 19.87
CA PRO A 131 2.23 11.01 20.75
C PRO A 131 2.24 9.68 20.00
N THR A 132 1.55 9.60 18.85
CA THR A 132 1.53 8.40 18.00
C THR A 132 2.91 8.13 17.41
N GLN A 133 3.58 9.16 16.89
CA GLN A 133 4.94 9.03 16.34
C GLN A 133 5.93 8.50 17.39
N GLN A 134 5.94 9.11 18.58
CA GLN A 134 6.85 8.70 19.66
C GLN A 134 6.59 7.27 20.13
N ALA A 135 5.33 6.83 20.15
CA ALA A 135 4.99 5.46 20.53
C ALA A 135 5.51 4.46 19.48
N ILE A 136 5.32 4.75 18.18
CA ILE A 136 5.86 3.93 17.08
C ILE A 136 7.39 3.87 17.13
N GLU A 137 8.06 5.01 17.32
CA GLU A 137 9.54 5.09 17.44
C GLU A 137 10.06 4.20 18.58
N LYS A 138 9.41 4.24 19.75
CA LYS A 138 9.78 3.38 20.89
C LYS A 138 9.66 1.89 20.57
N VAL A 139 8.63 1.46 19.83
CA VAL A 139 8.49 0.05 19.42
C VAL A 139 9.65 -0.39 18.53
N CYS A 140 10.04 0.47 17.58
CA CYS A 140 11.17 0.22 16.69
C CYS A 140 12.50 0.21 17.46
N GLU A 141 12.76 1.20 18.30
CA GLU A 141 13.95 1.29 19.14
C GLU A 141 14.08 0.09 20.09
N TYR A 142 12.96 -0.40 20.64
CA TYR A 142 12.96 -1.57 21.51
C TYR A 142 13.53 -2.81 20.80
N ARG A 143 13.15 -3.01 19.53
CA ARG A 143 13.70 -4.08 18.68
C ARG A 143 15.18 -3.86 18.38
N GLU A 144 15.57 -2.63 18.09
CA GLU A 144 16.95 -2.24 17.78
C GLU A 144 17.91 -2.47 18.96
N ASN A 145 17.47 -2.12 20.17
CA ASN A 145 18.23 -2.29 21.40
C ASN A 145 18.36 -3.76 21.83
N ASN A 146 17.51 -4.64 21.30
CA ASN A 146 17.48 -6.06 21.62
C ASN A 146 17.88 -6.96 20.43
N ARG A 147 18.66 -6.43 19.47
CA ARG A 147 19.17 -7.17 18.29
C ARG A 147 19.81 -8.54 18.57
N PRO A 148 20.56 -8.76 19.66
CA PRO A 148 21.15 -10.07 19.95
C PRO A 148 20.15 -11.13 20.45
N SER A 149 18.90 -10.74 20.70
CA SER A 149 17.90 -11.62 21.32
C SER A 149 17.54 -12.83 20.44
N PRO A 150 17.36 -14.03 21.02
CA PRO A 150 16.82 -15.18 20.29
C PRO A 150 15.35 -14.95 19.85
N LEU A 151 14.66 -13.97 20.44
CA LEU A 151 13.30 -13.56 20.09
C LEU A 151 13.27 -12.43 19.04
N LEU A 152 14.38 -12.15 18.36
CA LEU A 152 14.45 -11.05 17.37
C LEU A 152 13.38 -11.13 16.27
N ASP A 153 13.03 -12.34 15.81
CA ASP A 153 11.97 -12.51 14.80
C ASP A 153 10.59 -12.11 15.35
N HIS A 154 10.36 -12.23 16.66
CA HIS A 154 9.15 -11.69 17.31
C HIS A 154 9.20 -10.17 17.30
N LEU A 155 10.29 -9.59 17.80
CA LEU A 155 10.45 -8.14 17.86
C LEU A 155 10.35 -7.49 16.48
N SER A 156 10.86 -8.17 15.44
CA SER A 156 10.79 -7.74 14.04
C SER A 156 9.39 -7.89 13.44
N THR A 157 8.64 -8.92 13.85
CA THR A 157 7.22 -9.03 13.47
C THR A 157 6.44 -7.78 13.88
N VAL A 158 6.71 -7.27 15.08
CA VAL A 158 6.07 -6.07 15.60
C VAL A 158 6.64 -4.79 14.98
N SER A 159 7.97 -4.61 14.96
CA SER A 159 8.59 -3.35 14.50
C SER A 159 8.36 -3.06 13.01
N GLU A 160 8.25 -4.08 12.17
CA GLU A 160 7.97 -3.91 10.74
C GLU A 160 6.47 -3.68 10.46
N GLY A 161 5.60 -4.08 11.39
CA GLY A 161 4.15 -3.93 11.26
C GLY A 161 3.57 -2.68 11.93
N ILE A 162 4.17 -2.21 13.02
CA ILE A 162 3.62 -1.11 13.85
C ILE A 162 3.48 0.21 13.09
N CYS A 163 4.32 0.42 12.06
CA CYS A 163 4.23 1.57 11.16
C CYS A 163 2.88 1.67 10.42
N ALA A 164 2.08 0.59 10.41
CA ALA A 164 0.70 0.61 9.90
C ALA A 164 -0.17 1.67 10.58
N LEU A 165 0.12 2.02 11.83
CA LEU A 165 -0.57 3.10 12.54
C LEU A 165 -0.34 4.49 11.90
N GLY A 166 0.65 4.63 11.01
CA GLY A 166 0.84 5.82 10.18
C GLY A 166 -0.24 6.06 9.12
N TRP A 167 -1.20 5.14 8.94
CA TRP A 167 -2.27 5.29 7.94
C TRP A 167 -3.05 6.61 8.06
N ILE A 168 -3.12 7.19 9.26
CA ILE A 168 -3.79 8.46 9.57
C ILE A 168 -3.21 9.66 8.79
N THR A 169 -2.00 9.53 8.23
CA THR A 169 -1.38 10.54 7.36
C THR A 169 -1.49 10.22 5.87
N ILE A 170 -2.17 9.11 5.51
CA ILE A 170 -2.30 8.65 4.13
C ILE A 170 -3.67 9.05 3.59
N GLU A 171 -3.67 9.91 2.58
CA GLU A 171 -4.88 10.28 1.85
C GLU A 171 -5.14 9.30 0.69
N GLN A 172 -6.41 9.15 0.31
CA GLN A 172 -6.92 8.31 -0.80
C GLN A 172 -6.85 6.79 -0.60
N LYS A 173 -5.72 6.24 -0.12
CA LYS A 173 -5.51 4.78 0.00
C LYS A 173 -4.86 4.34 1.31
N PRO A 174 -5.42 4.69 2.48
CA PRO A 174 -4.87 4.27 3.76
C PRO A 174 -4.96 2.75 4.00
N ALA A 175 -5.99 2.07 3.50
CA ALA A 175 -6.13 0.62 3.69
C ALA A 175 -5.11 -0.23 2.91
N PRO A 176 -4.76 0.07 1.64
CA PRO A 176 -3.61 -0.55 0.98
C PRO A 176 -2.29 -0.30 1.71
N PHE A 177 -2.07 0.89 2.26
CA PHE A 177 -0.87 1.17 3.06
C PHE A 177 -0.75 0.25 4.29
N VAL A 178 -1.85 0.04 5.02
CA VAL A 178 -1.88 -0.94 6.13
C VAL A 178 -1.60 -2.36 5.65
N GLU A 179 -2.05 -2.71 4.43
CA GLU A 179 -1.82 -4.03 3.82
C GLU A 179 -0.34 -4.33 3.60
N ASP A 180 0.39 -3.38 3.00
CA ASP A 180 1.82 -3.54 2.68
C ASP A 180 2.66 -3.76 3.96
N LEU A 181 2.32 -3.03 5.03
CA LEU A 181 3.02 -3.15 6.31
C LEU A 181 2.62 -4.41 7.09
N ARG A 182 1.36 -4.84 6.98
CA ARG A 182 0.94 -6.16 7.48
C ARG A 182 1.71 -7.28 6.78
N ASP A 183 1.88 -7.19 5.46
CA ASP A 183 2.58 -8.23 4.68
C ASP A 183 4.08 -8.25 5.01
N SER A 184 4.68 -7.09 5.31
CA SER A 184 6.04 -6.96 5.85
C SER A 184 6.18 -7.64 7.22
N SER A 185 5.25 -7.37 8.15
CA SER A 185 5.17 -8.06 9.45
C SER A 185 5.02 -9.58 9.29
N ARG A 186 4.18 -10.01 8.35
CA ARG A 186 3.88 -11.42 8.08
C ARG A 186 5.13 -12.22 7.67
N PHE A 187 6.08 -11.59 6.97
CA PHE A 187 7.34 -12.24 6.63
C PHE A 187 8.08 -12.75 7.88
N PHE A 188 8.19 -11.91 8.92
CA PHE A 188 8.84 -12.29 10.19
C PHE A 188 7.94 -13.21 11.03
N ALA A 189 6.62 -12.98 11.02
CA ALA A 189 5.67 -13.88 11.68
C ALA A 189 5.79 -15.32 11.15
N ASN A 190 5.95 -15.50 9.83
CA ASN A 190 6.16 -16.81 9.21
C ASN A 190 7.45 -17.49 9.68
N ARG A 191 8.50 -16.73 10.01
CA ARG A 191 9.75 -17.27 10.58
C ARG A 191 9.52 -17.76 12.01
N VAL A 192 8.80 -16.98 12.83
CA VAL A 192 8.37 -17.42 14.16
C VAL A 192 7.53 -18.70 14.05
N ILE A 193 6.50 -18.71 13.21
CA ILE A 193 5.65 -19.89 13.00
C ILE A 193 6.49 -21.09 12.56
N THR A 194 7.43 -20.90 11.64
CA THR A 194 8.29 -22.00 11.15
C THR A 194 9.17 -22.58 12.26
N ASN A 195 9.74 -21.73 13.12
CA ASN A 195 10.62 -22.15 14.21
C ASN A 195 9.86 -22.82 15.36
N TYR A 196 8.60 -22.43 15.59
CA TYR A 196 7.85 -22.85 16.77
C TYR A 196 6.67 -23.82 16.50
N LYS A 197 6.26 -24.03 15.24
CA LYS A 197 5.11 -24.88 14.87
C LYS A 197 5.12 -26.32 15.40
N ASN A 198 6.30 -26.86 15.71
CA ASN A 198 6.46 -28.24 16.19
C ASN A 198 6.93 -28.30 17.64
N THR A 199 7.09 -27.16 18.32
CA THR A 199 7.69 -27.05 19.65
C THR A 199 6.75 -26.36 20.62
N ASP A 200 6.33 -25.14 20.31
CA ASP A 200 5.47 -24.37 21.20
C ASP A 200 4.43 -23.57 20.41
N LYS A 201 3.18 -23.93 20.63
CA LYS A 201 2.03 -23.33 19.95
C LYS A 201 1.76 -21.89 20.40
N SER A 202 2.19 -21.48 21.59
CA SER A 202 1.98 -20.11 22.10
C SER A 202 2.59 -19.06 21.17
N HIS A 203 3.81 -19.29 20.70
CA HIS A 203 4.52 -18.42 19.74
C HIS A 203 3.84 -18.36 18.37
N VAL A 204 3.26 -19.48 17.92
CA VAL A 204 2.51 -19.56 16.66
C VAL A 204 1.22 -18.74 16.76
N ASP A 205 0.48 -18.91 17.86
CA ASP A 205 -0.77 -18.20 18.09
C ASP A 205 -0.52 -16.71 18.27
N TRP A 206 0.54 -16.35 19.01
CA TRP A 206 1.03 -14.99 19.13
C TRP A 206 1.34 -14.35 17.77
N ALA A 207 2.14 -15.02 16.93
CA ALA A 207 2.54 -14.48 15.63
C ALA A 207 1.34 -14.25 14.70
N ASN A 208 0.37 -15.17 14.71
CA ASN A 208 -0.87 -15.01 13.95
C ASN A 208 -1.75 -13.86 14.52
N SER A 209 -1.77 -13.69 15.84
CA SER A 209 -2.60 -12.66 16.49
C SER A 209 -2.20 -11.23 16.09
N PHE A 210 -0.90 -10.94 15.94
CA PHE A 210 -0.45 -9.61 15.52
C PHE A 210 -0.78 -9.33 14.04
N VAL A 211 -0.60 -10.32 13.17
CA VAL A 211 -0.99 -10.20 11.75
C VAL A 211 -2.51 -10.04 11.62
N PHE A 212 -3.28 -10.71 12.48
CA PHE A 212 -4.73 -10.55 12.56
C PHE A 212 -5.13 -9.16 13.06
N LEU A 213 -4.48 -8.62 14.10
CA LEU A 213 -4.68 -7.25 14.57
C LEU A 213 -4.51 -6.23 13.44
N LEU A 214 -3.46 -6.35 12.62
CA LEU A 214 -3.26 -5.47 11.46
C LEU A 214 -4.29 -5.70 10.34
N THR A 215 -4.82 -6.92 10.21
CA THR A 215 -5.92 -7.21 9.28
C THR A 215 -7.20 -6.50 9.71
N GLU A 216 -7.52 -6.53 11.01
CA GLU A 216 -8.68 -5.84 11.55
C GLU A 216 -8.52 -4.31 11.52
N LEU A 217 -7.30 -3.80 11.73
CA LEU A 217 -6.99 -2.39 11.47
C LEU A 217 -7.25 -2.03 10.00
N GLN A 218 -6.84 -2.88 9.04
CA GLN A 218 -7.13 -2.66 7.62
C GLN A 218 -8.64 -2.59 7.36
N ASN A 219 -9.41 -3.52 7.94
CA ASN A 219 -10.86 -3.59 7.80
C ASN A 219 -11.53 -2.34 8.40
N TYR A 220 -11.08 -1.91 9.57
CA TYR A 220 -11.50 -0.66 10.20
C TYR A 220 -11.27 0.54 9.26
N VAL A 221 -10.07 0.68 8.72
CA VAL A 221 -9.72 1.77 7.80
C VAL A 221 -10.58 1.73 6.53
N LYS A 222 -10.80 0.55 5.94
CA LYS A 222 -11.68 0.39 4.77
C LYS A 222 -13.11 0.87 5.05
N LYS A 223 -13.63 0.57 6.24
CA LYS A 223 -15.02 0.84 6.65
C LYS A 223 -15.23 2.30 7.06
N CYS A 224 -14.33 2.86 7.85
CA CYS A 224 -14.51 4.16 8.52
C CYS A 224 -13.73 5.31 7.85
N HIS A 225 -12.65 5.00 7.13
CA HIS A 225 -11.69 5.97 6.63
C HIS A 225 -11.20 5.64 5.21
N THR A 226 -12.14 5.27 4.33
CA THR A 226 -11.84 4.68 3.01
C THR A 226 -10.88 5.53 2.16
N THR A 227 -11.04 6.85 2.17
CA THR A 227 -10.24 7.81 1.39
C THR A 227 -9.31 8.67 2.25
N GLY A 228 -9.04 8.25 3.48
CA GLY A 228 -8.24 8.99 4.45
C GLY A 228 -9.01 9.28 5.74
N LEU A 229 -8.29 9.88 6.68
CA LEU A 229 -8.85 10.23 7.98
C LEU A 229 -9.99 11.25 7.86
N VAL A 230 -11.09 10.97 8.54
CA VAL A 230 -12.30 11.79 8.50
C VAL A 230 -12.31 12.73 9.69
N TRP A 231 -12.47 14.03 9.40
CA TRP A 231 -12.57 15.11 10.39
C TRP A 231 -14.01 15.61 10.47
N ASN A 232 -14.41 16.10 11.65
CA ASN A 232 -15.72 16.71 11.84
C ASN A 232 -15.74 18.14 11.25
N PRO A 233 -16.48 18.42 10.17
CA PRO A 233 -16.51 19.74 9.55
C PRO A 233 -17.05 20.86 10.46
N LYS A 234 -17.80 20.50 11.50
CA LYS A 234 -18.36 21.41 12.51
C LYS A 234 -17.60 21.36 13.84
N GLY A 235 -16.43 20.71 13.84
CA GLY A 235 -15.63 20.53 15.04
C GLY A 235 -14.96 21.82 15.52
N THR A 236 -14.59 21.81 16.80
CA THR A 236 -13.89 22.90 17.47
C THR A 236 -12.46 23.09 16.96
N ASN A 237 -11.76 24.12 17.45
CA ASN A 237 -10.39 24.39 17.04
C ASN A 237 -9.44 23.26 17.51
N PRO A 238 -8.75 22.56 16.59
CA PRO A 238 -7.87 21.44 16.93
C PRO A 238 -6.71 21.81 17.85
N LYS A 239 -6.29 23.09 17.90
CA LYS A 239 -5.25 23.56 18.82
C LYS A 239 -5.60 23.36 20.29
N ASN A 240 -6.89 23.24 20.63
CA ASN A 240 -7.34 22.96 22.00
C ASN A 240 -6.91 21.57 22.50
N PHE A 241 -6.52 20.68 21.60
CA PHE A 241 -6.09 19.32 21.92
C PHE A 241 -4.58 19.14 21.91
N VAL A 242 -3.80 20.15 21.52
CA VAL A 242 -2.33 20.07 21.55
C VAL A 242 -1.85 19.90 22.99
N GLY A 243 -1.01 18.90 23.22
CA GLY A 243 -0.50 18.56 24.57
C GLY A 243 -1.45 17.71 25.42
N ARG A 244 -2.61 17.29 24.87
CA ARG A 244 -3.48 16.28 25.50
C ARG A 244 -2.74 14.96 25.67
N LYS A 245 -2.94 14.31 26.82
CA LYS A 245 -2.43 12.97 27.07
C LYS A 245 -3.39 11.93 26.48
N PRO A 246 -2.89 10.90 25.76
CA PRO A 246 -3.70 9.81 25.25
C PRO A 246 -4.55 9.13 26.34
N SER A 247 -5.81 8.81 26.02
CA SER A 247 -6.71 8.09 26.92
C SER A 247 -7.74 7.25 26.15
N THR A 248 -8.12 6.12 26.73
CA THR A 248 -9.24 5.29 26.29
C THR A 248 -10.60 5.82 26.78
N SER A 249 -10.62 6.83 27.65
CA SER A 249 -11.87 7.42 28.17
C SER A 249 -12.45 8.49 27.24
N SER A 250 -13.72 8.34 26.85
CA SER A 250 -14.49 9.32 26.08
C SER A 250 -14.99 10.51 26.92
N SER A 251 -14.77 10.49 28.23
CA SER A 251 -15.43 11.35 29.23
C SER A 251 -14.59 12.51 29.77
N SER A 252 -13.46 12.86 29.16
CA SER A 252 -12.63 14.00 29.59
C SER A 252 -13.20 15.36 29.13
N PHE A 253 -14.45 15.65 29.52
CA PHE A 253 -15.02 16.99 29.54
C PHE A 253 -15.07 17.53 30.97
N LYS A 254 -13.94 18.08 31.44
CA LYS A 254 -13.93 19.23 32.34
C LYS A 254 -12.72 20.09 31.99
N MET A 255 -12.87 20.97 31.00
CA MET A 255 -12.02 22.17 30.92
C MET A 255 -12.37 23.06 32.11
N SER A 256 -11.35 23.48 32.84
CA SER A 256 -11.42 24.42 33.96
C SER A 256 -12.09 25.72 33.51
N ALA A 257 -13.26 26.03 34.05
CA ALA A 257 -13.89 27.34 33.87
C ALA A 257 -13.17 28.39 34.74
N PRO A 258 -13.10 29.67 34.31
CA PRO A 258 -12.60 30.75 35.17
C PRO A 258 -13.53 30.95 36.36
N SER A 259 -12.93 31.24 37.51
CA SER A 259 -13.58 31.38 38.82
C SER A 259 -14.74 32.40 38.81
N ALA A 260 -15.89 32.00 39.36
CA ALA A 260 -16.99 32.91 39.73
C ALA A 260 -17.44 32.62 41.19
N PRO A 261 -18.00 33.63 41.91
CA PRO A 261 -18.12 33.66 43.38
C PRO A 261 -19.31 32.84 43.95
N PRO A 262 -19.43 32.70 45.28
CA PRO A 262 -20.05 31.51 45.88
C PRO A 262 -21.57 31.55 46.12
N SER A 263 -22.13 30.33 46.05
CA SER A 263 -23.21 29.71 46.85
C SER A 263 -24.66 30.22 46.83
N GLY A 264 -25.54 29.32 46.40
CA GLY A 264 -26.95 29.17 46.85
C GLY A 264 -27.29 27.67 47.02
N PRO A 265 -28.25 27.29 47.88
CA PRO A 265 -28.45 25.89 48.31
C PRO A 265 -29.19 25.01 47.26
N PRO A 266 -29.04 23.67 47.32
CA PRO A 266 -29.57 22.76 46.29
C PRO A 266 -31.06 22.41 46.49
N PRO A 267 -31.80 22.12 45.40
CA PRO A 267 -33.19 21.64 45.46
C PRO A 267 -33.29 20.11 45.70
N PRO A 268 -34.45 19.59 46.16
CA PRO A 268 -34.63 18.20 46.60
C PRO A 268 -34.81 17.18 45.46
N PRO A 269 -34.57 15.87 45.70
CA PRO A 269 -34.60 14.82 44.68
C PRO A 269 -36.02 14.32 44.34
N PRO A 270 -36.28 13.89 43.09
CA PRO A 270 -37.56 13.31 42.66
C PRO A 270 -37.69 11.79 43.00
N PRO A 271 -38.92 11.27 43.12
CA PRO A 271 -39.20 9.89 43.56
C PRO A 271 -39.05 8.82 42.45
N PRO A 272 -38.83 7.54 42.82
CA PRO A 272 -38.60 6.44 41.87
C PRO A 272 -39.91 5.88 41.25
N PRO A 273 -39.88 5.41 39.99
CA PRO A 273 -41.03 4.77 39.34
C PRO A 273 -41.21 3.27 39.72
N PRO A 274 -42.45 2.74 39.66
CA PRO A 274 -42.80 1.37 40.05
C PRO A 274 -42.54 0.31 38.97
N PRO A 275 -42.42 -0.99 39.34
CA PRO A 275 -42.11 -2.08 38.42
C PRO A 275 -43.36 -2.66 37.71
N PRO A 276 -43.25 -3.14 36.45
CA PRO A 276 -44.30 -3.90 35.80
C PRO A 276 -44.22 -5.43 36.09
N PRO A 277 -45.36 -6.16 36.02
CA PRO A 277 -45.51 -7.55 36.47
C PRO A 277 -45.22 -8.60 35.36
N PRO A 278 -45.08 -9.90 35.70
CA PRO A 278 -44.70 -10.96 34.77
C PRO A 278 -45.92 -11.69 34.18
N THR A 279 -45.81 -12.18 32.93
CA THR A 279 -46.70 -13.19 32.38
C THR A 279 -45.99 -14.10 31.38
N ASP A 280 -45.92 -15.38 31.71
CA ASP A 280 -45.86 -16.52 30.77
C ASP A 280 -47.24 -16.73 30.12
N PHE A 281 -47.29 -17.25 28.89
CA PHE A 281 -48.03 -18.48 28.52
C PHE A 281 -47.99 -18.77 27.01
N ASP A 282 -48.06 -20.08 26.76
CA ASP A 282 -48.08 -20.90 25.54
C ASP A 282 -48.74 -20.43 24.23
N ALA A 283 -48.30 -21.10 23.17
CA ALA A 283 -48.73 -21.08 21.76
C ALA A 283 -50.19 -21.60 21.54
N PRO A 284 -50.80 -21.53 20.32
CA PRO A 284 -50.39 -22.37 19.17
C PRO A 284 -50.58 -21.80 17.73
N SER A 285 -49.75 -22.35 16.82
CA SER A 285 -49.89 -22.64 15.37
C SER A 285 -50.85 -21.87 14.44
N SER A 286 -50.31 -21.34 13.33
CA SER A 286 -50.76 -21.67 11.96
C SER A 286 -49.74 -21.28 10.88
N SER A 287 -49.87 -21.99 9.75
CA SER A 287 -49.00 -22.22 8.60
C SER A 287 -48.66 -21.05 7.67
N GLY A 288 -47.47 -21.07 7.07
CA GLY A 288 -47.13 -20.32 5.86
C GLY A 288 -45.71 -20.58 5.37
N ASP A 289 -45.58 -21.21 4.21
CA ASP A 289 -44.36 -21.67 3.53
C ASP A 289 -43.19 -20.65 3.50
N ARG A 290 -42.01 -21.09 3.97
CA ARG A 290 -40.72 -20.50 3.61
C ARG A 290 -39.78 -21.59 3.13
N ALA A 291 -39.27 -21.38 1.92
CA ALA A 291 -38.28 -22.22 1.27
C ALA A 291 -37.01 -22.39 2.12
N ASP A 292 -36.54 -23.62 2.07
CA ASP A 292 -35.57 -24.29 2.92
C ASP A 292 -34.13 -23.78 2.74
N MET A 293 -33.62 -23.07 3.76
CA MET A 293 -32.21 -22.68 3.94
C MET A 293 -31.57 -23.45 5.12
N SER A 294 -32.13 -24.62 5.48
CA SER A 294 -31.59 -25.51 6.54
C SER A 294 -30.81 -26.70 5.95
N SER A 295 -31.00 -27.00 4.67
CA SER A 295 -30.20 -28.03 3.97
C SER A 295 -28.72 -27.66 3.78
N VAL A 296 -28.41 -26.36 3.70
CA VAL A 296 -27.06 -25.86 3.42
C VAL A 296 -26.14 -25.95 4.66
N PHE A 297 -26.68 -25.85 5.87
CA PHE A 297 -25.89 -26.00 7.11
C PHE A 297 -25.73 -27.45 7.56
N ALA A 298 -26.54 -28.38 7.06
CA ALA A 298 -26.37 -29.82 7.28
C ALA A 298 -25.28 -30.44 6.37
N GLU A 299 -24.96 -29.80 5.24
CA GLU A 299 -23.88 -30.23 4.34
C GLU A 299 -22.48 -29.75 4.77
N LEU A 300 -22.41 -28.72 5.61
CA LEU A 300 -21.14 -28.15 6.11
C LEU A 300 -20.55 -28.88 7.33
N ASN A 301 -21.25 -29.85 7.91
CA ASN A 301 -20.76 -30.65 9.05
C ASN A 301 -20.37 -32.10 8.70
N LYS A 302 -20.11 -32.40 7.43
CA LYS A 302 -19.53 -33.69 7.00
C LYS A 302 -18.02 -33.52 6.78
N GLY A 303 -17.25 -33.81 7.83
CA GLY A 303 -15.78 -33.86 7.83
C GLY A 303 -15.19 -34.93 6.89
N GLU A 304 -14.29 -35.80 7.38
CA GLU A 304 -13.43 -36.75 6.63
C GLU A 304 -14.11 -37.69 5.59
N ALA A 305 -15.42 -37.60 5.35
CA ALA A 305 -16.17 -38.40 4.38
C ALA A 305 -16.19 -37.84 2.93
N ILE A 306 -15.57 -36.69 2.64
CA ILE A 306 -15.52 -36.08 1.28
C ILE A 306 -14.74 -36.92 0.24
N THR A 307 -13.94 -37.90 0.66
CA THR A 307 -13.19 -38.78 -0.27
C THR A 307 -14.01 -39.94 -0.85
N SER A 308 -15.28 -40.07 -0.46
CA SER A 308 -16.15 -41.18 -0.87
C SER A 308 -16.73 -41.04 -2.28
N GLY A 309 -16.71 -39.83 -2.86
CA GLY A 309 -17.30 -39.51 -4.16
C GLY A 309 -16.36 -39.58 -5.36
N LEU A 310 -15.08 -39.90 -5.16
CA LEU A 310 -14.09 -40.02 -6.24
C LEU A 310 -14.14 -41.43 -6.84
N LYS A 311 -14.30 -41.51 -8.16
CA LYS A 311 -14.33 -42.77 -8.93
C LYS A 311 -13.02 -43.54 -8.70
N LYS A 312 -13.10 -44.70 -8.02
CA LYS A 312 -11.92 -45.55 -7.76
C LYS A 312 -11.38 -46.10 -9.09
N VAL A 313 -10.09 -45.88 -9.33
CA VAL A 313 -9.37 -46.39 -10.50
C VAL A 313 -9.14 -47.89 -10.32
N ASP A 314 -9.55 -48.67 -11.33
CA ASP A 314 -9.44 -50.13 -11.30
C ASP A 314 -7.97 -50.58 -11.44
N LYS A 315 -7.61 -51.67 -10.75
CA LYS A 315 -6.21 -52.16 -10.63
C LYS A 315 -5.58 -52.54 -11.98
N SER A 316 -6.38 -52.70 -13.02
CA SER A 316 -5.95 -52.96 -14.40
C SER A 316 -5.33 -51.75 -15.10
N GLN A 317 -5.51 -50.53 -14.57
CA GLN A 317 -4.99 -49.28 -15.16
C GLN A 317 -3.71 -48.73 -14.50
N MET A 318 -3.14 -49.45 -13.53
CA MET A 318 -1.88 -49.07 -12.88
C MET A 318 -0.68 -49.71 -13.57
N THR A 319 0.14 -48.91 -14.26
CA THR A 319 1.29 -49.34 -15.08
C THR A 319 2.44 -50.02 -14.32
N HIS A 320 2.44 -50.04 -12.98
CA HIS A 320 3.41 -50.80 -12.18
C HIS A 320 2.95 -52.21 -11.78
N LYS A 321 1.67 -52.56 -12.02
CA LYS A 321 1.09 -53.85 -11.60
C LYS A 321 0.65 -54.75 -12.76
N ASN A 322 0.76 -54.28 -14.00
CA ASN A 322 0.38 -55.07 -15.18
C ASN A 322 1.54 -55.08 -16.21
N PRO A 323 2.46 -56.08 -16.13
CA PRO A 323 3.65 -56.17 -16.99
C PRO A 323 3.37 -56.25 -18.49
N ASN A 324 2.15 -56.65 -18.89
CA ASN A 324 1.75 -56.82 -20.29
C ASN A 324 1.52 -55.50 -21.06
N LEU A 325 1.48 -54.35 -20.37
CA LEU A 325 1.35 -53.03 -21.01
C LEU A 325 2.71 -52.41 -21.42
N ARG A 326 3.83 -53.12 -21.22
CA ARG A 326 5.18 -52.67 -21.61
C ARG A 326 5.66 -53.24 -22.95
N THR A 327 4.86 -54.08 -23.60
CA THR A 327 5.32 -54.91 -24.72
C THR A 327 4.78 -54.40 -26.07
N SER A 328 5.32 -53.29 -26.55
CA SER A 328 5.30 -52.94 -27.97
C SER A 328 6.39 -51.94 -28.30
N ALA A 329 7.57 -52.46 -28.61
CA ALA A 329 8.35 -52.11 -29.81
C ALA A 329 9.70 -52.83 -29.72
N VAL A 330 9.86 -53.81 -30.59
CA VAL A 330 11.04 -54.65 -30.78
C VAL A 330 12.22 -53.81 -31.27
N VAL A 331 13.40 -54.03 -30.68
CA VAL A 331 14.69 -53.57 -31.20
C VAL A 331 15.28 -54.70 -32.05
N SER A 332 15.72 -54.38 -33.26
CA SER A 332 16.68 -55.19 -34.02
C SER A 332 18.03 -54.47 -34.05
N ASP A 333 19.06 -55.25 -33.69
CA ASP A 333 20.47 -54.90 -33.53
C ASP A 333 21.21 -55.08 -34.87
N VAL A 334 21.92 -54.04 -35.35
CA VAL A 334 23.20 -54.17 -36.07
C VAL A 334 23.99 -52.85 -35.95
N GLY A 335 25.08 -52.87 -35.19
CA GLY A 335 26.43 -52.43 -35.61
C GLY A 335 26.71 -50.96 -36.02
N VAL A 336 27.79 -50.44 -35.41
CA VAL A 336 28.69 -49.34 -35.82
C VAL A 336 28.51 -48.00 -35.10
N LYS A 337 29.57 -47.67 -34.36
CA LYS A 337 29.83 -46.46 -33.56
C LYS A 337 29.62 -45.16 -34.37
N LYS A 338 28.73 -44.28 -33.89
CA LYS A 338 28.76 -42.81 -34.09
C LYS A 338 27.90 -42.11 -33.01
N LYS A 339 28.37 -40.94 -32.55
CA LYS A 339 27.82 -40.10 -31.46
C LYS A 339 26.27 -39.98 -31.49
N PRO A 340 25.57 -39.99 -30.34
CA PRO A 340 24.19 -39.57 -30.31
C PRO A 340 24.08 -38.02 -30.34
N PRO A 341 23.15 -37.47 -31.14
CA PRO A 341 22.84 -36.05 -31.23
C PRO A 341 21.93 -35.60 -30.08
N LYS A 342 21.83 -34.27 -29.90
CA LYS A 342 20.91 -33.59 -28.95
C LYS A 342 19.52 -34.22 -29.01
N GLY A 343 19.06 -34.79 -27.90
CA GLY A 343 17.67 -35.20 -27.74
C GLY A 343 16.71 -34.01 -27.85
N PRO A 344 15.46 -34.22 -28.29
CA PRO A 344 14.50 -33.15 -28.49
C PRO A 344 14.17 -32.48 -27.15
N THR A 345 14.25 -31.16 -27.16
CA THR A 345 13.80 -30.25 -26.10
C THR A 345 12.45 -30.68 -25.56
N ALA A 346 12.34 -30.76 -24.23
CA ALA A 346 11.07 -30.90 -23.55
C ALA A 346 10.07 -29.86 -24.10
N PRO A 347 8.82 -30.24 -24.40
CA PRO A 347 7.84 -29.30 -24.92
C PRO A 347 7.67 -28.15 -23.92
N PRO A 348 7.59 -26.89 -24.37
CA PRO A 348 7.36 -25.77 -23.47
C PRO A 348 6.04 -26.00 -22.73
N LYS A 349 6.06 -25.82 -21.40
CA LYS A 349 4.86 -25.89 -20.56
C LYS A 349 3.74 -25.05 -21.20
N PRO A 350 2.50 -25.56 -21.31
CA PRO A 350 1.40 -24.81 -21.87
C PRO A 350 1.13 -23.55 -21.04
N ALA A 351 0.97 -22.42 -21.73
CA ALA A 351 0.77 -21.08 -21.15
C ALA A 351 -0.55 -20.90 -20.38
N SER A 352 -1.31 -21.97 -20.11
CA SER A 352 -2.63 -21.90 -19.46
C SER A 352 -2.60 -22.04 -17.93
N LEU A 353 -1.42 -21.99 -17.31
CA LEU A 353 -1.25 -22.05 -15.84
C LEU A 353 -0.68 -20.77 -15.22
N SER A 354 -0.46 -19.71 -16.00
CA SER A 354 -0.29 -18.37 -15.43
C SER A 354 -1.66 -17.76 -15.22
N LEU A 355 -2.06 -17.52 -13.96
CA LEU A 355 -3.12 -16.57 -13.63
C LEU A 355 -2.72 -15.21 -14.23
N LYS A 356 -3.18 -14.93 -15.45
CA LYS A 356 -2.92 -13.65 -16.11
C LYS A 356 -3.68 -12.58 -15.33
N LYS A 357 -2.96 -11.64 -14.72
CA LYS A 357 -3.55 -10.44 -14.13
C LYS A 357 -4.29 -9.68 -15.23
N GLN A 358 -5.49 -9.18 -14.93
CA GLN A 358 -6.26 -8.45 -15.93
C GLN A 358 -5.57 -7.14 -16.30
N PRO A 359 -5.62 -6.73 -17.58
CA PRO A 359 -5.15 -5.41 -18.00
C PRO A 359 -5.86 -4.30 -17.20
N LYS A 360 -5.09 -3.30 -16.77
CA LYS A 360 -5.58 -2.23 -15.90
C LYS A 360 -5.09 -0.90 -16.42
N LYS A 361 -6.01 0.03 -16.69
CA LYS A 361 -5.73 1.44 -16.98
C LYS A 361 -6.65 2.29 -16.13
N ASP A 362 -6.11 2.91 -15.10
CA ASP A 362 -6.84 3.79 -14.19
C ASP A 362 -5.97 4.95 -13.72
N LEU A 363 -6.60 6.11 -13.56
CA LEU A 363 -6.04 7.25 -12.87
C LEU A 363 -6.40 7.16 -11.39
N ASN A 364 -5.37 7.10 -10.54
CA ASN A 364 -5.53 7.12 -9.09
C ASN A 364 -4.81 8.35 -8.51
N GLY A 365 -5.58 9.35 -8.11
CA GLY A 365 -5.04 10.65 -7.73
C GLY A 365 -4.28 11.27 -8.92
N ASN A 366 -2.98 11.49 -8.75
CA ASN A 366 -2.11 11.99 -9.81
C ASN A 366 -1.35 10.89 -10.56
N LYS A 367 -1.62 9.61 -10.30
CA LYS A 367 -0.86 8.50 -10.91
C LYS A 367 -1.74 7.70 -11.88
N TRP A 368 -1.41 7.75 -13.16
CA TRP A 368 -1.92 6.80 -14.15
C TRP A 368 -1.21 5.46 -13.96
N SER A 369 -1.98 4.38 -13.79
CA SER A 369 -1.45 3.02 -13.71
C SER A 369 -1.88 2.26 -14.97
N ILE A 370 -0.91 1.79 -15.76
CA ILE A 370 -1.12 1.03 -16.99
C ILE A 370 -0.41 -0.31 -16.81
N GLU A 371 -1.16 -1.35 -16.51
CA GLU A 371 -0.60 -2.61 -16.06
C GLU A 371 -1.09 -3.81 -16.86
N ASN A 372 -0.20 -4.79 -17.05
CA ASN A 372 -0.51 -6.13 -17.55
C ASN A 372 -1.17 -6.19 -18.94
N TYR A 373 -1.04 -5.13 -19.76
CA TYR A 373 -1.45 -5.19 -21.17
C TYR A 373 -0.54 -6.14 -21.95
N GLU A 374 -1.14 -7.02 -22.76
CA GLU A 374 -0.40 -7.93 -23.64
C GLU A 374 -0.94 -7.83 -25.08
N ASN A 375 -0.07 -7.55 -26.05
CA ASN A 375 -0.40 -7.47 -27.49
C ASN A 375 -1.38 -6.35 -27.86
N ASP A 376 -1.43 -5.28 -27.08
CA ASP A 376 -2.26 -4.11 -27.38
C ASP A 376 -1.40 -2.90 -27.74
N THR A 377 -1.62 -2.34 -28.93
CA THR A 377 -0.87 -1.22 -29.49
C THR A 377 -1.63 0.11 -29.47
N ASN A 378 -2.86 0.13 -28.95
CA ASN A 378 -3.75 1.30 -28.99
C ASN A 378 -4.08 1.85 -27.59
N ILE A 379 -3.12 1.79 -26.67
CA ILE A 379 -3.31 2.28 -25.30
C ILE A 379 -2.97 3.76 -25.26
N ILE A 380 -3.98 4.62 -25.23
CA ILE A 380 -3.79 6.08 -25.25
C ILE A 380 -4.17 6.67 -23.89
N VAL A 381 -3.29 7.44 -23.26
CA VAL A 381 -3.59 8.30 -22.12
C VAL A 381 -3.80 9.72 -22.65
N GLU A 382 -5.04 10.19 -22.54
CA GLU A 382 -5.46 11.54 -22.95
C GLU A 382 -5.82 12.37 -21.71
N ASP A 383 -6.04 13.68 -21.89
CA ASP A 383 -6.41 14.62 -20.83
C ASP A 383 -5.47 14.60 -19.61
N THR A 384 -4.16 14.49 -19.87
CA THR A 384 -3.15 14.44 -18.81
C THR A 384 -2.90 15.82 -18.20
N LEU A 385 -2.51 15.83 -16.92
CA LEU A 385 -2.12 17.05 -16.20
C LEU A 385 -0.62 17.04 -15.92
N ILE A 386 -0.02 18.24 -15.86
CA ILE A 386 1.42 18.42 -15.60
C ILE A 386 1.90 17.85 -14.26
N SER A 387 1.00 17.73 -13.28
CA SER A 387 1.27 17.12 -11.98
C SER A 387 1.17 15.59 -11.98
N GLN A 388 0.66 14.99 -13.06
CA GLN A 388 0.42 13.56 -13.13
C GLN A 388 1.67 12.78 -13.51
N THR A 389 1.74 11.54 -13.03
CA THR A 389 2.80 10.59 -13.35
C THR A 389 2.18 9.35 -13.99
N VAL A 390 2.81 8.80 -15.02
CA VAL A 390 2.38 7.57 -15.67
C VAL A 390 3.28 6.42 -15.26
N TYR A 391 2.69 5.35 -14.72
CA TYR A 391 3.38 4.15 -14.30
C TYR A 391 2.90 2.97 -15.14
N ILE A 392 3.83 2.40 -15.90
CA ILE A 392 3.61 1.32 -16.85
C ILE A 392 4.26 0.07 -16.27
N PHE A 393 3.48 -0.98 -16.00
CA PHE A 393 3.99 -2.17 -15.32
C PHE A 393 3.58 -3.48 -15.99
N GLY A 394 4.56 -4.35 -16.24
CA GLY A 394 4.26 -5.73 -16.67
C GLY A 394 3.64 -5.84 -18.07
N CYS A 395 3.70 -4.79 -18.88
CA CYS A 395 3.15 -4.79 -20.24
C CYS A 395 4.05 -5.57 -21.20
N LYS A 396 3.46 -6.27 -22.18
CA LYS A 396 4.19 -7.09 -23.15
C LYS A 396 3.71 -6.88 -24.57
N ASN A 397 4.65 -6.66 -25.49
CA ASN A 397 4.36 -6.48 -26.92
C ASN A 397 3.26 -5.43 -27.14
N SER A 398 3.38 -4.29 -26.48
CA SER A 398 2.34 -3.27 -26.39
C SER A 398 2.88 -1.89 -26.68
N THR A 399 2.02 -0.99 -27.12
CA THR A 399 2.36 0.41 -27.38
C THR A 399 1.45 1.33 -26.59
N ILE A 400 2.04 2.27 -25.87
CA ILE A 400 1.35 3.25 -25.04
C ILE A 400 1.67 4.65 -25.55
N GLN A 401 0.64 5.46 -25.78
CA GLN A 401 0.76 6.86 -26.18
C GLN A 401 0.30 7.74 -25.02
N ILE A 402 1.17 8.62 -24.56
CA ILE A 402 0.90 9.56 -23.47
C ILE A 402 0.87 10.96 -24.07
N LYS A 403 -0.34 11.48 -24.26
CA LYS A 403 -0.54 12.80 -24.85
C LYS A 403 -0.51 13.87 -23.76
N GLY A 404 0.05 15.03 -24.08
CA GLY A 404 0.19 16.16 -23.19
C GLY A 404 1.45 16.14 -22.34
N LYS A 405 1.58 17.15 -21.48
CA LYS A 405 2.76 17.35 -20.62
C LYS A 405 2.48 16.81 -19.23
N ILE A 406 3.33 15.89 -18.76
CA ILE A 406 3.19 15.21 -17.47
C ILE A 406 4.45 15.36 -16.60
N ASN A 407 4.34 15.05 -15.32
CA ASN A 407 5.46 15.16 -14.39
C ASN A 407 6.55 14.13 -14.68
N ALA A 408 6.19 12.85 -14.72
CA ALA A 408 7.14 11.73 -14.83
C ALA A 408 6.51 10.52 -15.53
N VAL A 409 7.35 9.70 -16.16
CA VAL A 409 6.97 8.39 -16.69
C VAL A 409 7.86 7.33 -16.08
N VAL A 410 7.29 6.22 -15.62
CA VAL A 410 8.03 5.07 -15.13
C VAL A 410 7.57 3.84 -15.90
N ILE A 411 8.53 3.13 -16.49
CA ILE A 411 8.32 1.90 -17.26
C ILE A 411 9.03 0.77 -16.51
N ASP A 412 8.27 -0.13 -15.89
CA ASP A 412 8.80 -1.19 -15.03
C ASP A 412 8.37 -2.58 -15.51
N THR A 413 9.33 -3.52 -15.57
CA THR A 413 9.06 -4.96 -15.75
C THR A 413 8.28 -5.26 -17.04
N CYS A 414 8.50 -4.47 -18.09
CA CYS A 414 7.87 -4.64 -19.40
C CYS A 414 8.76 -5.42 -20.37
N THR A 415 8.16 -5.99 -21.42
CA THR A 415 8.86 -6.73 -22.48
C THR A 415 8.36 -6.31 -23.86
N LYS A 416 9.23 -5.78 -24.72
CA LYS A 416 8.85 -5.24 -26.04
C LYS A 416 7.75 -4.18 -25.92
N ILE A 417 8.01 -3.15 -25.12
CA ILE A 417 7.09 -2.03 -24.94
C ILE A 417 7.50 -0.86 -25.83
N GLY A 418 6.55 -0.26 -26.54
CA GLY A 418 6.69 1.04 -27.17
C GLY A 418 6.01 2.11 -26.32
N VAL A 419 6.69 3.21 -26.04
CA VAL A 419 6.10 4.35 -25.34
C VAL A 419 6.36 5.61 -26.16
N LEU A 420 5.29 6.28 -26.54
CA LEU A 420 5.31 7.60 -27.15
C LEU A 420 4.84 8.60 -26.11
N VAL A 421 5.62 9.64 -25.85
CA VAL A 421 5.28 10.69 -24.88
C VAL A 421 5.54 12.07 -25.47
N ASP A 422 4.64 13.02 -25.21
CA ASP A 422 4.82 14.39 -25.69
C ASP A 422 5.90 15.09 -24.87
N SER A 423 5.65 15.41 -23.60
CA SER A 423 6.64 16.09 -22.76
C SER A 423 6.60 15.63 -21.32
N VAL A 424 7.78 15.56 -20.70
CA VAL A 424 7.95 15.14 -19.30
C VAL A 424 8.74 16.20 -18.55
N VAL A 425 8.22 16.62 -17.40
CA VAL A 425 8.81 17.72 -16.62
C VAL A 425 10.04 17.28 -15.85
N SER A 426 10.04 16.07 -15.30
CA SER A 426 11.10 15.59 -14.39
C SER A 426 11.94 14.49 -15.02
N ALA A 427 11.45 13.26 -15.10
CA ALA A 427 12.23 12.15 -15.62
C ALA A 427 11.38 11.06 -16.25
N ILE A 428 12.01 10.34 -17.17
CA ILE A 428 11.52 9.05 -17.67
C ILE A 428 12.43 7.96 -17.09
N ASP A 429 11.85 7.13 -16.22
CA ASP A 429 12.54 6.00 -15.60
C ASP A 429 12.19 4.70 -16.31
N VAL A 430 13.19 3.97 -16.79
CA VAL A 430 13.07 2.68 -17.47
C VAL A 430 13.78 1.64 -16.62
N VAL A 431 13.01 0.80 -15.92
CA VAL A 431 13.52 -0.12 -14.90
C VAL A 431 13.14 -1.56 -15.20
N ASN A 432 14.10 -2.48 -15.08
CA ASN A 432 13.83 -3.93 -15.14
C ASN A 432 13.14 -4.39 -16.44
N ASN A 433 13.48 -3.78 -17.58
CA ASN A 433 12.84 -4.08 -18.86
C ASN A 433 13.69 -5.00 -19.73
N LYS A 434 13.04 -5.87 -20.51
CA LYS A 434 13.78 -6.72 -21.48
C LYS A 434 14.05 -6.02 -22.80
N SER A 435 13.13 -5.18 -23.24
CA SER A 435 13.22 -4.44 -24.49
C SER A 435 12.20 -3.32 -24.47
N PHE A 436 12.62 -2.11 -24.78
CA PHE A 436 11.74 -0.96 -24.92
C PHE A 436 12.09 -0.11 -26.15
N GLN A 437 11.09 0.63 -26.62
CA GLN A 437 11.25 1.75 -27.54
C GLN A 437 10.60 2.96 -26.90
N LEU A 438 11.33 4.06 -26.79
CA LEU A 438 10.85 5.32 -26.23
C LEU A 438 10.96 6.40 -27.29
N GLN A 439 9.86 7.09 -27.58
CA GLN A 439 9.86 8.25 -28.46
C GLN A 439 9.32 9.46 -27.70
N ILE A 440 10.07 10.56 -27.75
CA ILE A 440 9.75 11.82 -27.08
C ILE A 440 9.46 12.85 -28.16
N GLN A 441 8.28 13.48 -28.16
CA GLN A 441 7.93 14.46 -29.20
C GLN A 441 8.33 15.89 -28.84
N GLY A 442 8.27 16.25 -27.56
CA GLY A 442 8.65 17.54 -27.01
C GLY A 442 9.83 17.38 -26.06
N LYS A 443 9.82 18.01 -24.88
CA LYS A 443 10.99 18.07 -23.99
C LYS A 443 10.94 17.07 -22.82
N THR A 444 12.10 16.51 -22.49
CA THR A 444 12.37 15.76 -21.25
C THR A 444 13.79 16.07 -20.78
N PRO A 445 14.02 16.44 -19.51
CA PRO A 445 15.37 16.80 -19.06
C PRO A 445 16.22 15.59 -18.65
N THR A 446 15.61 14.48 -18.22
CA THR A 446 16.36 13.31 -17.72
C THR A 446 15.71 11.98 -18.13
N ILE A 447 16.53 11.03 -18.54
CA ILE A 447 16.14 9.63 -18.80
C ILE A 447 17.03 8.73 -17.96
N VAL A 448 16.44 7.89 -17.11
CA VAL A 448 17.16 6.93 -16.28
C VAL A 448 16.83 5.53 -16.75
N ILE A 449 17.86 4.70 -16.94
CA ILE A 449 17.72 3.33 -17.43
C ILE A 449 18.46 2.41 -16.46
N ASP A 450 17.71 1.63 -15.68
CA ASP A 450 18.25 0.64 -14.73
C ASP A 450 17.82 -0.79 -15.11
N LYS A 451 18.74 -1.75 -15.02
CA LYS A 451 18.45 -3.19 -15.21
C LYS A 451 17.69 -3.48 -16.51
N THR A 452 18.10 -2.90 -17.63
CA THR A 452 17.40 -3.07 -18.89
C THR A 452 18.28 -3.68 -19.98
N ASP A 453 17.80 -4.74 -20.65
CA ASP A 453 18.63 -5.55 -21.54
C ASP A 453 18.83 -4.94 -22.95
N SER A 454 17.87 -4.17 -23.46
CA SER A 454 17.92 -3.53 -24.78
C SER A 454 16.95 -2.35 -24.87
N GLY A 455 17.33 -1.29 -25.57
CA GLY A 455 16.52 -0.06 -25.67
C GLY A 455 16.84 0.79 -26.88
N GLN A 456 15.80 1.38 -27.47
CA GLN A 456 15.90 2.39 -28.51
C GLN A 456 15.18 3.67 -28.05
N ILE A 457 15.89 4.79 -28.03
CA ILE A 457 15.36 6.09 -27.63
C ILE A 457 15.36 7.01 -28.85
N PHE A 458 14.24 7.65 -29.15
CA PHE A 458 14.08 8.63 -30.21
C PHE A 458 13.81 9.99 -29.57
N LEU A 459 14.78 10.89 -29.68
CA LEU A 459 14.69 12.23 -29.12
C LEU A 459 14.04 13.21 -30.10
N SER A 460 13.38 14.24 -29.57
CA SER A 460 12.98 15.40 -30.35
C SER A 460 14.15 16.39 -30.47
N GLU A 461 13.99 17.38 -31.36
CA GLU A 461 14.93 18.51 -31.46
C GLU A 461 14.96 19.37 -30.18
N GLU A 462 13.99 19.22 -29.28
CA GLU A 462 13.93 19.93 -28.00
C GLU A 462 14.70 19.21 -26.86
N CYS A 463 15.22 18.00 -27.12
CA CYS A 463 15.86 17.13 -26.12
C CYS A 463 17.39 17.03 -26.25
N PHE A 464 18.07 17.93 -26.95
CA PHE A 464 19.54 17.86 -27.09
C PHE A 464 20.30 18.06 -25.76
N ASP A 465 19.67 18.66 -24.76
CA ASP A 465 20.20 18.88 -23.42
C ASP A 465 19.79 17.79 -22.41
N VAL A 466 19.22 16.67 -22.87
CA VAL A 466 18.77 15.58 -21.98
C VAL A 466 19.95 14.87 -21.32
N GLU A 467 19.83 14.63 -20.02
CA GLU A 467 20.75 13.77 -19.27
C GLU A 467 20.27 12.31 -19.33
N ILE A 468 21.13 11.41 -19.81
CA ILE A 468 20.83 9.97 -19.86
C ILE A 468 21.72 9.23 -18.88
N LEU A 469 21.11 8.63 -17.88
CA LEU A 469 21.77 7.87 -16.82
C LEU A 469 21.51 6.39 -17.04
N THR A 470 22.57 5.58 -17.17
CA THR A 470 22.45 4.13 -17.35
C THR A 470 23.11 3.37 -16.19
N ALA A 471 22.42 2.35 -15.70
CA ALA A 471 22.92 1.43 -14.68
C ALA A 471 22.50 0.01 -15.02
N LYS A 472 23.45 -0.93 -14.99
CA LYS A 472 23.20 -2.37 -15.22
C LYS A 472 22.33 -2.63 -16.47
N SER A 473 22.56 -1.87 -17.54
CA SER A 473 21.79 -1.91 -18.77
C SER A 473 22.72 -2.16 -19.95
N SER A 474 22.23 -2.84 -20.98
CA SER A 474 22.99 -3.23 -22.17
C SER A 474 22.28 -2.80 -23.44
N SER A 475 23.03 -2.65 -24.54
CA SER A 475 22.45 -2.43 -25.88
C SER A 475 21.43 -1.28 -25.95
N ILE A 476 21.81 -0.12 -25.38
CA ILE A 476 21.00 1.11 -25.43
C ILE A 476 21.50 1.99 -26.57
N ASN A 477 20.60 2.37 -27.47
CA ASN A 477 20.88 3.30 -28.55
C ASN A 477 19.97 4.53 -28.46
N VAL A 478 20.56 5.69 -28.78
CA VAL A 478 19.90 6.99 -28.79
C VAL A 478 19.91 7.53 -30.20
N ASN A 479 18.73 7.83 -30.73
CA ASN A 479 18.52 8.35 -32.06
C ASN A 479 18.36 9.87 -31.94
N LEU A 480 19.34 10.60 -32.49
CA LEU A 480 19.41 12.06 -32.46
C LEU A 480 18.83 12.62 -33.77
N PRO A 481 17.77 13.44 -33.74
CA PRO A 481 17.15 13.96 -34.96
C PRO A 481 18.08 14.95 -35.68
N GLY A 482 18.00 15.00 -37.02
CA GLY A 482 18.69 16.01 -37.83
C GLY A 482 20.21 15.83 -37.97
N LEU A 483 20.80 14.80 -37.36
CA LEU A 483 22.24 14.52 -37.39
C LEU A 483 22.63 13.35 -38.29
N GLY A 484 21.65 12.65 -38.88
CA GLY A 484 21.85 11.58 -39.85
C GLY A 484 21.98 12.09 -41.29
N GLU A 485 22.22 11.17 -42.22
CA GLU A 485 22.22 11.51 -43.65
C GLU A 485 20.84 12.06 -44.06
N ASN A 486 20.83 13.11 -44.89
CA ASN A 486 19.61 13.79 -45.36
C ASN A 486 18.71 14.41 -44.26
N GLY A 487 19.22 14.61 -43.04
CA GLY A 487 18.44 15.17 -41.92
C GLY A 487 17.66 14.12 -41.12
N ASP A 488 17.91 12.83 -41.38
CA ASP A 488 17.31 11.73 -40.62
C ASP A 488 17.94 11.59 -39.22
N TYR A 489 17.48 10.61 -38.44
CA TYR A 489 18.04 10.29 -37.13
C TYR A 489 19.45 9.69 -37.25
N ALA A 490 20.37 10.15 -36.41
CA ALA A 490 21.65 9.49 -36.18
C ALA A 490 21.58 8.60 -34.94
N GLU A 491 21.75 7.28 -35.14
CA GLU A 491 21.84 6.31 -34.04
C GLU A 491 23.21 6.41 -33.36
N ARG A 492 23.21 6.56 -32.03
CA ARG A 492 24.41 6.63 -31.19
C ARG A 492 24.28 5.63 -30.04
N PRO A 493 25.18 4.65 -29.93
CA PRO A 493 25.15 3.71 -28.81
C PRO A 493 25.63 4.38 -27.52
N VAL A 494 24.98 4.07 -26.40
CA VAL A 494 25.48 4.43 -25.07
C VAL A 494 26.61 3.48 -24.70
N PRO A 495 27.80 3.97 -24.29
CA PRO A 495 28.90 3.09 -23.90
C PRO A 495 28.54 2.20 -22.71
N GLU A 496 28.72 0.88 -22.88
CA GLU A 496 28.44 -0.11 -21.82
C GLU A 496 29.71 -0.61 -21.11
N GLN A 497 30.87 -0.53 -21.78
CA GLN A 497 32.13 -0.97 -21.24
C GLN A 497 32.92 0.23 -20.70
N LEU A 498 33.25 0.21 -19.41
CA LEU A 498 34.09 1.21 -18.76
C LEU A 498 35.47 0.61 -18.45
N LYS A 499 36.53 1.32 -18.83
CA LYS A 499 37.89 1.03 -18.40
C LYS A 499 38.15 1.79 -17.11
N THR A 500 38.34 1.06 -16.02
CA THR A 500 38.71 1.63 -14.72
C THR A 500 40.20 1.46 -14.48
N THR A 501 40.87 2.55 -14.15
CA THR A 501 42.30 2.59 -13.81
C THR A 501 42.51 3.27 -12.47
N ILE A 502 43.63 2.97 -11.80
CA ILE A 502 44.02 3.63 -10.55
C ILE A 502 44.99 4.76 -10.92
N VAL A 503 44.59 6.00 -10.67
CA VAL A 503 45.42 7.20 -10.88
C VAL A 503 45.53 7.94 -9.56
N ASN A 504 46.76 8.13 -9.07
CA ASN A 504 47.02 8.80 -7.78
C ASN A 504 46.22 8.21 -6.60
N GLY A 505 46.09 6.88 -6.56
CA GLY A 505 45.33 6.17 -5.51
C GLY A 505 43.80 6.29 -5.62
N LYS A 506 43.26 6.89 -6.68
CA LYS A 506 41.82 6.99 -6.94
C LYS A 506 41.42 6.17 -8.15
N LEU A 507 40.21 5.63 -8.14
CA LEU A 507 39.62 4.98 -9.32
C LEU A 507 39.15 6.05 -10.29
N VAL A 508 39.57 5.93 -11.55
CA VAL A 508 39.13 6.76 -12.68
C VAL A 508 38.60 5.83 -13.75
N SER A 509 37.34 6.03 -14.13
CA SER A 509 36.64 5.23 -15.14
C SER A 509 36.36 6.08 -16.38
N VAL A 510 36.68 5.53 -17.55
CA VAL A 510 36.38 6.14 -18.85
C VAL A 510 35.64 5.13 -19.74
N PRO A 511 34.71 5.57 -20.60
CA PRO A 511 34.13 4.73 -21.64
C PRO A 511 35.21 4.10 -22.52
N VAL A 512 35.05 2.82 -22.85
CA VAL A 512 35.86 2.17 -23.88
C VAL A 512 35.25 2.50 -25.22
N GLU A 513 35.90 3.39 -25.95
CA GLU A 513 35.58 3.65 -27.35
C GLU A 513 36.01 2.46 -28.20
N HIS A 514 35.05 1.77 -28.79
CA HIS A 514 35.32 0.87 -29.90
C HIS A 514 35.18 1.73 -31.16
N ALA A 515 36.30 2.15 -31.74
CA ALA A 515 36.28 2.75 -33.07
C ALA A 515 35.80 1.68 -34.06
N GLY A 516 34.53 1.79 -34.47
CA GLY A 516 33.87 0.95 -35.45
C GLY A 516 33.07 1.84 -36.38
#